data_AF-A0A5N5F176-F1
#
_entry.id   AF-A0A5N5F176-F1
#
_cell.length_a   1.000
_cell.length_b   1.000
_cell.length_c   1.000
_cell.angle_alpha   90.00
_cell.angle_beta   90.00
_cell.angle_gamma   90.00
#
_symmetry.space_group_name_H-M   'P 1'
#
loop_
_entity.id
_entity.type
_entity.pdbx_description
1 polymer ?
#
loop_
_entity_poly.entity_id
_entity_poly.type
_entity_poly.pdbx_seq_one_letter_code
_entity_poly.pdbx_strand_id
1 'polypeptide(L)'
;MIRLTDKFSNAEIVRTRDPQVLEGLDAVIDVGGVYDPSRDRYDHHQKGFEEVFGHGFKTKLSSAGLVYKHFGKEIIAKELQVDEGHLDVHRLFLAVYKSFMEAIDAVDNGINQYDTDQPPRYVNNTHLSSWVSRLNLDWIDPDQSSDKENEAFQRAMELAGSEFLSSVRYRAKSWLPARSIVMECLLARWSVDPSGEVMVLTRSCPWKLDLFELEEEMKIEPPIKYVVYQDDRSKHWKVKAVTVGPDGFESRKALASRWRGLRDEELSKAAGIPGRVFVHMSGFVGGNQSYEGALAMAKASSRSWLMTWNMQLYLSVSIYQI
;
A
#
# COMPACT_ATOMS: atom_id res chain seq x y z
N MET A 1 -20.85 -4.80 3.04
CA MET A 1 -20.40 -3.62 3.81
C MET A 1 -21.54 -2.99 4.60
N ILE A 2 -22.65 -2.57 3.98
CA ILE A 2 -23.76 -1.89 4.68
C ILE A 2 -24.32 -2.67 5.89
N ARG A 3 -24.35 -4.02 5.83
CA ARG A 3 -24.73 -4.89 6.96
C ARG A 3 -23.78 -4.86 8.17
N LEU A 4 -22.66 -4.13 8.10
CA LEU A 4 -21.77 -3.89 9.24
C LEU A 4 -22.25 -2.68 10.09
N THR A 5 -23.20 -1.91 9.57
CA THR A 5 -23.85 -0.78 10.28
C THR A 5 -24.91 -1.28 11.24
N ASP A 6 -25.29 -0.44 12.20
CA ASP A 6 -26.37 -0.74 13.16
C ASP A 6 -27.72 -0.82 12.45
N LYS A 7 -28.01 0.15 11.57
CA LYS A 7 -29.28 0.26 10.84
C LYS A 7 -29.59 -0.98 10.01
N PHE A 8 -28.58 -1.57 9.36
CA PHE A 8 -28.75 -2.67 8.42
C PHE A 8 -28.13 -4.00 8.88
N SER A 9 -27.73 -4.12 10.14
CA SER A 9 -27.04 -5.31 10.70
C SER A 9 -27.77 -6.63 10.40
N ASN A 10 -29.09 -6.62 10.56
CA ASN A 10 -29.97 -7.77 10.35
C ASN A 10 -30.78 -7.70 9.05
N ALA A 11 -30.38 -6.85 8.10
CA ALA A 11 -31.12 -6.71 6.84
C ALA A 11 -31.12 -8.02 6.05
N GLU A 12 -32.31 -8.38 5.55
CA GLU A 12 -32.48 -9.43 4.56
C GLU A 12 -32.04 -8.92 3.17
N ILE A 13 -31.47 -9.81 2.36
CA ILE A 13 -30.98 -9.47 1.03
C ILE A 13 -31.98 -9.95 -0.02
N VAL A 14 -32.53 -9.00 -0.77
CA VAL A 14 -33.42 -9.27 -1.90
C VAL A 14 -32.68 -8.88 -3.19
N ARG A 15 -32.49 -9.84 -4.10
CA ARG A 15 -31.88 -9.61 -5.42
C ARG A 15 -32.96 -9.50 -6.48
N THR A 16 -33.17 -8.29 -7.00
CA THR A 16 -34.17 -8.00 -8.03
C THR A 16 -33.81 -6.72 -8.78
N ARG A 17 -34.38 -6.55 -9.97
CA ARG A 17 -34.39 -5.29 -10.74
C ARG A 17 -35.79 -4.75 -10.98
N ASP A 18 -36.82 -5.39 -10.40
CA ASP A 18 -38.21 -4.96 -10.54
C ASP A 18 -38.45 -3.66 -9.78
N PRO A 19 -38.76 -2.54 -10.46
CA PRO A 19 -38.99 -1.25 -9.82
C PRO A 19 -40.07 -1.28 -8.73
N GLN A 20 -41.10 -2.13 -8.88
CA GLN A 20 -42.19 -2.23 -7.90
C GLN A 20 -41.72 -2.84 -6.58
N VAL A 21 -40.80 -3.82 -6.66
CA VAL A 21 -40.19 -4.40 -5.46
C VAL A 21 -39.20 -3.41 -4.83
N LEU A 22 -38.37 -2.77 -5.65
CA LEU A 22 -37.35 -1.80 -5.18
C LEU A 22 -37.94 -0.60 -4.45
N GLU A 23 -39.16 -0.17 -4.81
CA GLU A 23 -39.86 0.93 -4.14
C GLU A 23 -40.14 0.65 -2.66
N GLY A 24 -40.44 -0.61 -2.32
CA GLY A 24 -40.75 -1.04 -0.96
C GLY A 24 -39.55 -1.38 -0.07
N LEU A 25 -38.32 -1.39 -0.62
CA LEU A 25 -37.12 -1.76 0.14
C LEU A 25 -36.57 -0.58 0.97
N ASP A 26 -36.04 -0.89 2.16
CA ASP A 26 -35.44 0.10 3.06
C ASP A 26 -34.21 0.77 2.43
N ALA A 27 -33.37 0.00 1.74
CA ALA A 27 -32.22 0.47 1.00
C ALA A 27 -32.13 -0.24 -0.36
N VAL A 28 -31.58 0.44 -1.37
CA VAL A 28 -31.33 -0.13 -2.70
C VAL A 28 -29.92 0.25 -3.13
N ILE A 29 -29.16 -0.74 -3.58
CA ILE A 29 -27.74 -0.60 -3.91
C ILE A 29 -27.55 -1.16 -5.31
N ASP A 30 -26.81 -0.44 -6.16
CA ASP A 30 -26.37 -0.89 -7.49
C ASP A 30 -27.46 -1.03 -8.57
N VAL A 31 -28.72 -0.83 -8.21
CA VAL A 31 -29.85 -0.91 -9.13
C VAL A 31 -30.85 0.21 -8.85
N GLY A 32 -31.75 0.46 -9.82
CA GLY A 32 -32.82 1.45 -9.71
C GLY A 32 -32.50 2.81 -10.33
N GLY A 33 -31.26 3.07 -10.73
CA GLY A 33 -30.83 4.27 -11.46
C GLY A 33 -30.89 5.55 -10.64
N VAL A 34 -30.79 5.45 -9.30
CA VAL A 34 -30.96 6.59 -8.38
C VAL A 34 -29.86 6.60 -7.32
N TYR A 35 -29.21 7.75 -7.17
CA TYR A 35 -28.42 8.10 -5.99
C TYR A 35 -29.17 9.12 -5.14
N ASP A 36 -29.66 8.67 -3.99
CA ASP A 36 -30.36 9.49 -3.00
C ASP A 36 -30.05 8.94 -1.59
N PRO A 37 -29.02 9.48 -0.91
CA PRO A 37 -28.65 9.07 0.45
C PRO A 37 -29.77 9.26 1.47
N SER A 38 -30.69 10.21 1.25
CA SER A 38 -31.80 10.45 2.20
C SER A 38 -32.82 9.29 2.22
N ARG A 39 -32.82 8.49 1.16
CA ARG A 39 -33.65 7.29 0.97
C ARG A 39 -32.82 6.02 0.85
N ASP A 40 -31.55 6.06 1.22
CA ASP A 40 -30.63 4.93 1.09
C ASP A 40 -30.62 4.27 -0.30
N ARG A 41 -30.58 5.11 -1.34
CA ARG A 41 -30.46 4.68 -2.74
C ARG A 41 -29.03 4.98 -3.21
N TYR A 42 -28.28 3.93 -3.56
CA TYR A 42 -26.85 4.00 -3.87
C TYR A 42 -26.57 3.30 -5.20
N ASP A 43 -27.05 3.89 -6.30
CA ASP A 43 -26.71 3.48 -7.67
C ASP A 43 -25.87 4.56 -8.36
N HIS A 44 -25.01 4.14 -9.28
CA HIS A 44 -24.10 4.99 -10.07
C HIS A 44 -24.32 4.86 -11.59
N HIS A 45 -25.16 3.94 -12.05
CA HIS A 45 -25.36 3.64 -13.48
C HIS A 45 -26.14 4.72 -14.25
N GLN A 46 -26.69 5.72 -13.56
CA GLN A 46 -27.48 6.79 -14.17
C GLN A 46 -26.62 7.72 -15.03
N LYS A 47 -27.20 8.17 -16.14
CA LYS A 47 -26.55 9.11 -17.05
C LYS A 47 -26.17 10.40 -16.32
N GLY A 48 -24.90 10.81 -16.47
CA GLY A 48 -24.38 12.03 -15.85
C GLY A 48 -23.98 11.89 -14.39
N PHE A 49 -23.84 10.65 -13.88
CA PHE A 49 -23.26 10.42 -12.57
C PHE A 49 -21.75 10.77 -12.56
N GLU A 50 -21.38 11.67 -11.66
CA GLU A 50 -20.03 12.23 -11.53
C GLU A 50 -19.59 12.30 -10.05
N GLU A 51 -20.30 11.63 -9.14
CA GLU A 51 -19.99 11.70 -7.70
C GLU A 51 -18.64 11.04 -7.42
N VAL A 52 -17.82 11.74 -6.64
CA VAL A 52 -16.51 11.29 -6.17
C VAL A 52 -16.49 11.24 -4.64
N PHE A 53 -15.51 10.55 -4.06
CA PHE A 53 -15.35 10.48 -2.61
C PHE A 53 -15.14 11.86 -1.95
N GLY A 54 -14.54 12.80 -2.67
CA GLY A 54 -14.07 14.08 -2.14
C GLY A 54 -12.64 13.97 -1.64
N HIS A 55 -12.22 14.85 -0.73
CA HIS A 55 -10.90 14.78 -0.07
C HIS A 55 -9.66 14.72 -1.00
N GLY A 56 -9.80 15.26 -2.23
CA GLY A 56 -8.73 15.25 -3.25
C GLY A 56 -8.79 14.06 -4.22
N PHE A 57 -9.61 13.05 -3.96
CA PHE A 57 -9.84 11.93 -4.88
C PHE A 57 -10.73 12.35 -6.05
N LYS A 58 -10.43 11.81 -7.23
CA LYS A 58 -11.12 12.15 -8.49
C LYS A 58 -11.81 10.95 -9.15
N THR A 59 -11.59 9.76 -8.61
CA THR A 59 -12.21 8.52 -9.09
C THR A 59 -13.71 8.56 -8.83
N LYS A 60 -14.51 8.29 -9.86
CA LYS A 60 -15.97 8.16 -9.75
C LYS A 60 -16.29 7.00 -8.83
N LEU A 61 -17.30 7.17 -7.98
CA LEU A 61 -17.71 6.12 -7.06
C LEU A 61 -18.49 5.01 -7.77
N SER A 62 -18.24 3.77 -7.38
CA SER A 62 -19.17 2.65 -7.57
C SER A 62 -20.24 2.67 -6.47
N SER A 63 -21.23 1.79 -6.56
CA SER A 63 -22.19 1.55 -5.48
C SER A 63 -21.50 1.15 -4.16
N ALA A 64 -20.39 0.41 -4.23
CA ALA A 64 -19.60 0.07 -3.05
C ALA A 64 -18.89 1.30 -2.44
N GLY A 65 -18.37 2.19 -3.29
CA GLY A 65 -17.80 3.48 -2.89
C GLY A 65 -18.83 4.43 -2.28
N LEU A 66 -20.05 4.47 -2.81
CA LEU A 66 -21.16 5.25 -2.25
C LEU A 66 -21.53 4.74 -0.84
N VAL A 67 -21.71 3.43 -0.69
CA VAL A 67 -21.94 2.82 0.64
C VAL A 67 -20.80 3.15 1.58
N TYR A 68 -19.55 3.05 1.14
CA TYR A 68 -18.41 3.41 1.97
C TYR A 68 -18.40 4.90 2.35
N LYS A 69 -18.73 5.80 1.41
CA LYS A 69 -18.79 7.24 1.67
C LYS A 69 -19.75 7.62 2.80
N HIS A 70 -20.90 6.95 2.87
CA HIS A 70 -21.94 7.27 3.86
C HIS A 70 -21.81 6.47 5.16
N PHE A 71 -21.33 5.23 5.10
CA PHE A 71 -21.32 4.32 6.26
C PHE A 71 -19.92 3.92 6.73
N GLY A 72 -18.87 4.27 5.99
CA GLY A 72 -17.51 3.84 6.28
C GLY A 72 -16.98 4.33 7.63
N LYS A 73 -17.37 5.55 8.05
CA LYS A 73 -16.99 6.11 9.36
C LYS A 73 -17.59 5.33 10.50
N GLU A 74 -18.90 5.04 10.46
CA GLU A 74 -19.59 4.21 11.44
C GLU A 74 -18.90 2.85 11.58
N ILE A 75 -18.62 2.18 10.46
CA ILE A 75 -17.99 0.85 10.48
C ILE A 75 -16.58 0.91 11.11
N ILE A 76 -15.78 1.91 10.75
CA ILE A 76 -14.43 2.11 11.30
C ILE A 76 -14.51 2.45 12.80
N ALA A 77 -15.43 3.31 13.20
CA ALA A 77 -15.64 3.70 14.60
C ALA A 77 -15.99 2.48 15.47
N LYS A 78 -16.85 1.59 14.98
CA LYS A 78 -17.18 0.31 15.62
C LYS A 78 -15.97 -0.61 15.76
N GLU A 79 -15.15 -0.73 14.72
CA GLU A 79 -13.93 -1.54 14.76
C GLU A 79 -12.87 -0.97 15.72
N LEU A 80 -12.82 0.36 15.90
CA LEU A 80 -11.95 1.03 16.85
C LEU A 80 -12.52 1.13 18.27
N GLN A 81 -13.84 0.93 18.44
CA GLN A 81 -14.57 1.17 19.70
C GLN A 81 -14.45 2.61 20.19
N VAL A 82 -14.60 3.57 19.27
CA VAL A 82 -14.60 5.03 19.54
C VAL A 82 -15.76 5.69 18.80
N ASP A 83 -16.00 6.98 19.06
CA ASP A 83 -17.00 7.76 18.33
C ASP A 83 -16.60 8.05 16.88
N GLU A 84 -17.58 8.19 15.98
CA GLU A 84 -17.35 8.53 14.56
C GLU A 84 -16.59 9.85 14.34
N GLY A 85 -16.69 10.77 15.30
CA GLY A 85 -15.97 12.05 15.29
C GLY A 85 -14.49 11.95 15.68
N HIS A 86 -14.01 10.79 16.11
CA HIS A 86 -12.62 10.61 16.53
C HIS A 86 -11.64 10.83 15.35
N LEU A 87 -10.52 11.50 15.62
CA LEU A 87 -9.54 11.86 14.58
C LEU A 87 -9.00 10.61 13.84
N ASP A 88 -8.77 9.53 14.57
CA ASP A 88 -8.32 8.26 13.97
C ASP A 88 -9.36 7.63 13.04
N VAL A 89 -10.67 7.82 13.31
CA VAL A 89 -11.72 7.35 12.39
C VAL A 89 -11.61 8.08 11.07
N HIS A 90 -11.48 9.42 11.09
CA HIS A 90 -11.30 10.19 9.86
C HIS A 90 -10.02 9.80 9.11
N ARG A 91 -8.91 9.60 9.83
CA ARG A 91 -7.64 9.19 9.24
C ARG A 91 -7.72 7.81 8.57
N LEU A 92 -8.32 6.84 9.24
CA LEU A 92 -8.55 5.51 8.68
C LEU A 92 -9.54 5.54 7.52
N PHE A 93 -10.55 6.40 7.57
CA PHE A 93 -11.53 6.58 6.51
C PHE A 93 -10.86 6.99 5.18
N LEU A 94 -9.93 7.94 5.23
CA LEU A 94 -9.15 8.33 4.05
C LEU A 94 -8.16 7.23 3.62
N ALA A 95 -7.47 6.59 4.58
CA ALA A 95 -6.46 5.58 4.29
C ALA A 95 -7.05 4.29 3.68
N VAL A 96 -8.20 3.85 4.19
CA VAL A 96 -8.93 2.68 3.66
C VAL A 96 -9.52 3.02 2.29
N TYR A 97 -10.02 4.24 2.06
CA TYR A 97 -10.42 4.63 0.71
C TYR A 97 -9.27 4.52 -0.29
N LYS A 98 -8.16 5.24 -0.01
CA LYS A 98 -6.97 5.30 -0.86
C LYS A 98 -6.36 3.94 -1.19
N SER A 99 -6.36 3.02 -0.21
CA SER A 99 -5.62 1.76 -0.34
C SER A 99 -6.49 0.54 -0.62
N PHE A 100 -7.81 0.70 -0.66
CA PHE A 100 -8.74 -0.42 -0.86
C PHE A 100 -9.93 -0.04 -1.73
N MET A 101 -10.73 0.95 -1.32
CA MET A 101 -11.99 1.26 -2.01
C MET A 101 -11.80 1.91 -3.38
N GLU A 102 -10.83 2.81 -3.53
CA GLU A 102 -10.63 3.54 -4.79
C GLU A 102 -10.35 2.59 -5.97
N ALA A 103 -9.64 1.49 -5.74
CA ALA A 103 -9.41 0.49 -6.77
C ALA A 103 -10.69 -0.26 -7.17
N ILE A 104 -11.60 -0.50 -6.22
CA ILE A 104 -12.91 -1.12 -6.49
C ILE A 104 -13.75 -0.16 -7.35
N ASP A 105 -13.80 1.11 -6.95
CA ASP A 105 -14.50 2.17 -7.68
C ASP A 105 -13.97 2.33 -9.11
N ALA A 106 -12.64 2.35 -9.27
CA ALA A 106 -12.01 2.48 -10.58
C ALA A 106 -12.32 1.29 -11.49
N VAL A 107 -12.19 0.06 -10.99
CA VAL A 107 -12.45 -1.15 -11.78
C VAL A 107 -13.91 -1.22 -12.24
N ASP A 108 -14.84 -0.91 -11.35
CA ASP A 108 -16.27 -0.95 -11.63
C ASP A 108 -16.70 0.13 -12.65
N ASN A 109 -16.08 1.30 -12.59
CA ASN A 109 -16.29 2.38 -13.56
C ASN A 109 -15.46 2.23 -14.86
N GLY A 110 -14.71 1.13 -15.03
CA GLY A 110 -13.90 0.88 -16.22
C GLY A 110 -12.71 1.85 -16.39
N ILE A 111 -12.18 2.37 -15.29
CA ILE A 111 -11.05 3.32 -15.27
C ILE A 111 -9.73 2.54 -15.29
N ASN A 112 -8.87 2.85 -16.26
CA ASN A 112 -7.53 2.28 -16.33
C ASN A 112 -6.63 2.87 -15.22
N GLN A 113 -5.73 2.05 -14.67
CA GLN A 113 -4.77 2.51 -13.65
C GLN A 113 -3.79 3.57 -14.17
N TYR A 114 -3.53 3.58 -15.49
CA TYR A 114 -2.64 4.53 -16.14
C TYR A 114 -3.28 5.01 -17.45
N ASP A 115 -3.14 6.30 -17.74
CA ASP A 115 -3.48 6.89 -19.04
C ASP A 115 -2.38 6.53 -20.06
N THR A 116 -2.56 5.40 -20.75
CA THR A 116 -1.58 4.89 -21.72
C THR A 116 -2.23 4.04 -22.79
N ASP A 117 -1.71 4.14 -24.02
CA ASP A 117 -2.10 3.29 -25.15
C ASP A 117 -1.31 1.97 -25.20
N GLN A 118 -0.32 1.79 -24.32
CA GLN A 118 0.49 0.57 -24.27
C GLN A 118 -0.26 -0.55 -23.55
N PRO A 119 -0.23 -1.80 -24.07
CA PRO A 119 -0.83 -2.92 -23.37
C PRO A 119 -0.09 -3.20 -22.04
N PRO A 120 -0.79 -3.75 -21.02
CA PRO A 120 -0.15 -4.10 -19.77
C PRO A 120 0.90 -5.20 -20.00
N ARG A 121 2.04 -5.10 -19.29
CA ARG A 121 3.13 -6.08 -19.40
C ARG A 121 2.72 -7.49 -18.94
N TYR A 122 1.69 -7.58 -18.10
CA TYR A 122 1.09 -8.82 -17.63
C TYR A 122 -0.37 -8.57 -17.22
N VAL A 123 -1.19 -9.61 -17.26
CA VAL A 123 -2.58 -9.57 -16.77
C VAL A 123 -2.59 -9.95 -15.29
N ASN A 124 -3.27 -9.16 -14.46
CA ASN A 124 -3.41 -9.45 -13.04
C ASN A 124 -4.87 -9.74 -12.68
N ASN A 125 -5.18 -11.02 -12.40
CA ASN A 125 -6.51 -11.48 -11.98
C ASN A 125 -6.54 -11.90 -10.51
N THR A 126 -5.63 -11.38 -9.69
CA THR A 126 -5.54 -11.67 -8.25
C THR A 126 -6.16 -10.59 -7.36
N HIS A 127 -6.94 -9.67 -7.93
CA HIS A 127 -7.66 -8.64 -7.17
C HIS A 127 -9.08 -9.10 -6.78
N LEU A 128 -9.68 -8.37 -5.82
CA LEU A 128 -10.97 -8.73 -5.22
C LEU A 128 -12.09 -8.92 -6.27
N SER A 129 -12.21 -8.02 -7.25
CA SER A 129 -13.24 -8.15 -8.30
C SER A 129 -13.10 -9.44 -9.11
N SER A 130 -11.87 -9.88 -9.43
CA SER A 130 -11.65 -11.18 -10.08
C SER A 130 -11.99 -12.33 -9.16
N TRP A 131 -11.74 -12.21 -7.86
CA TRP A 131 -12.05 -13.26 -6.89
C TRP A 131 -13.56 -13.43 -6.71
N VAL A 132 -14.29 -12.32 -6.61
CA VAL A 132 -15.76 -12.30 -6.59
C VAL A 132 -16.32 -12.87 -7.89
N SER A 133 -15.78 -12.46 -9.04
CA SER A 133 -16.23 -12.98 -10.35
C SER A 133 -16.09 -14.50 -10.48
N ARG A 134 -15.10 -15.12 -9.82
CA ARG A 134 -14.93 -16.59 -9.84
C ARG A 134 -15.98 -17.35 -9.02
N LEU A 135 -16.78 -16.65 -8.22
CA LEU A 135 -17.87 -17.25 -7.45
C LEU A 135 -19.18 -17.27 -8.22
N ASN A 136 -19.27 -16.56 -9.37
CA ASN A 136 -20.42 -16.67 -10.26
C ASN A 136 -20.61 -18.11 -10.73
N LEU A 137 -21.85 -18.46 -11.08
CA LEU A 137 -22.15 -19.76 -11.66
C LEU A 137 -21.38 -19.92 -12.97
N ASP A 138 -20.78 -21.10 -13.15
CA ASP A 138 -20.13 -21.45 -14.41
C ASP A 138 -21.22 -21.59 -15.49
N TRP A 139 -20.95 -21.12 -16.69
CA TRP A 139 -21.89 -21.21 -17.82
C TRP A 139 -22.17 -22.66 -18.23
N ILE A 140 -21.29 -23.61 -17.89
CA ILE A 140 -21.52 -25.04 -18.12
C ILE A 140 -22.32 -25.72 -17.00
N ASP A 141 -22.57 -25.03 -15.88
CA ASP A 141 -23.32 -25.61 -14.78
C ASP A 141 -24.78 -25.84 -15.24
N PRO A 142 -25.30 -27.07 -15.16
CA PRO A 142 -26.66 -27.36 -15.60
C PRO A 142 -27.74 -26.70 -14.74
N ASP A 143 -27.41 -26.28 -13.51
CA ASP A 143 -28.30 -25.57 -12.61
C ASP A 143 -27.94 -24.08 -12.59
N GLN A 144 -28.75 -23.30 -13.31
CA GLN A 144 -28.68 -21.83 -13.38
C GLN A 144 -29.84 -21.18 -12.60
N SER A 145 -30.33 -21.85 -11.54
CA SER A 145 -31.44 -21.34 -10.74
C SER A 145 -31.06 -20.10 -9.91
N SER A 146 -32.07 -19.29 -9.59
CA SER A 146 -31.92 -18.13 -8.71
C SER A 146 -31.40 -18.49 -7.33
N ASP A 147 -31.78 -19.66 -6.80
CA ASP A 147 -31.36 -20.12 -5.48
C ASP A 147 -29.85 -20.37 -5.45
N LYS A 148 -29.33 -21.05 -6.48
CA LYS A 148 -27.89 -21.30 -6.61
C LYS A 148 -27.10 -20.02 -6.86
N GLU A 149 -27.66 -19.09 -7.63
CA GLU A 149 -27.08 -17.77 -7.83
C GLU A 149 -27.02 -16.97 -6.50
N ASN A 150 -28.05 -17.10 -5.65
CA ASN A 150 -28.10 -16.46 -4.34
C ASN A 150 -27.08 -17.06 -3.37
N GLU A 151 -26.87 -18.38 -3.38
CA GLU A 151 -25.80 -19.04 -2.61
C GLU A 151 -24.40 -18.57 -3.06
N ALA A 152 -24.18 -18.45 -4.36
CA ALA A 152 -22.96 -17.86 -4.92
C ALA A 152 -22.76 -16.41 -4.44
N PHE A 153 -23.82 -15.61 -4.49
CA PHE A 153 -23.79 -14.22 -4.02
C PHE A 153 -23.49 -14.10 -2.53
N GLN A 154 -24.04 -14.99 -1.69
CA GLN A 154 -23.73 -15.02 -0.25
C GLN A 154 -22.24 -15.27 0.01
N ARG A 155 -21.65 -16.25 -0.68
CA ARG A 155 -20.20 -16.50 -0.60
C ARG A 155 -19.37 -15.30 -1.05
N ALA A 156 -19.82 -14.59 -2.10
CA ALA A 156 -19.17 -13.37 -2.57
C ALA A 156 -19.24 -12.23 -1.55
N MET A 157 -20.39 -12.06 -0.88
CA MET A 157 -20.54 -11.09 0.20
C MET A 157 -19.60 -11.38 1.39
N GLU A 158 -19.47 -12.65 1.78
CA GLU A 158 -18.56 -13.06 2.84
C GLU A 158 -17.10 -12.79 2.48
N LEU A 159 -16.69 -13.15 1.25
CA LEU A 159 -15.34 -12.87 0.75
C LEU A 159 -15.04 -11.37 0.74
N ALA A 160 -15.90 -10.57 0.12
CA ALA A 160 -15.68 -9.12 0.01
C ALA A 160 -15.76 -8.42 1.38
N GLY A 161 -16.69 -8.85 2.24
CA GLY A 161 -16.84 -8.31 3.59
C GLY A 161 -15.65 -8.63 4.49
N SER A 162 -15.14 -9.87 4.45
CA SER A 162 -13.97 -10.27 5.23
C SER A 162 -12.70 -9.56 4.78
N GLU A 163 -12.50 -9.41 3.47
CA GLU A 163 -11.35 -8.70 2.91
C GLU A 163 -11.38 -7.20 3.28
N PHE A 164 -12.54 -6.55 3.19
CA PHE A 164 -12.72 -5.17 3.63
C PHE A 164 -12.38 -4.99 5.12
N LEU A 165 -12.93 -5.85 5.99
CA LEU A 165 -12.64 -5.80 7.43
C LEU A 165 -11.18 -6.10 7.75
N SER A 166 -10.55 -7.02 7.01
CA SER A 166 -9.12 -7.30 7.13
C SER A 166 -8.29 -6.04 6.83
N SER A 167 -8.62 -5.32 5.75
CA SER A 167 -7.98 -4.05 5.38
C SER A 167 -8.16 -2.98 6.46
N VAL A 168 -9.37 -2.77 6.96
CA VAL A 168 -9.66 -1.83 8.07
C VAL A 168 -8.86 -2.19 9.32
N ARG A 169 -8.88 -3.47 9.73
CA ARG A 169 -8.19 -3.93 10.95
C ARG A 169 -6.68 -3.84 10.83
N TYR A 170 -6.11 -4.13 9.67
CA TYR A 170 -4.68 -3.92 9.41
C TYR A 170 -4.33 -2.44 9.58
N ARG A 171 -5.13 -1.54 8.99
CA ARG A 171 -4.88 -0.11 9.10
C ARG A 171 -4.99 0.39 10.53
N ALA A 172 -6.01 -0.04 11.26
CA ALA A 172 -6.23 0.31 12.66
C ALA A 172 -5.13 -0.22 13.60
N LYS A 173 -4.79 -1.50 13.49
CA LYS A 173 -3.96 -2.20 14.50
C LYS A 173 -2.47 -2.21 14.18
N SER A 174 -2.09 -2.01 12.91
CA SER A 174 -0.69 -2.10 12.48
C SER A 174 -0.17 -0.80 11.87
N TRP A 175 -0.90 -0.20 10.93
CA TRP A 175 -0.44 1.00 10.23
C TRP A 175 -0.56 2.26 11.09
N LEU A 176 -1.73 2.52 11.66
CA LEU A 176 -1.99 3.74 12.43
C LEU A 176 -1.02 3.92 13.62
N PRO A 177 -0.74 2.90 14.46
CA PRO A 177 0.23 3.03 15.55
C PRO A 177 1.68 3.16 15.06
N ALA A 178 1.99 2.76 13.83
CA ALA A 178 3.34 2.86 13.29
C ALA A 178 3.73 4.30 12.97
N ARG A 179 2.75 5.18 12.71
CA ARG A 179 3.02 6.55 12.29
C ARG A 179 3.88 7.33 13.28
N SER A 180 3.60 7.25 14.58
CA SER A 180 4.39 7.97 15.59
C SER A 180 5.85 7.53 15.57
N ILE A 181 6.09 6.22 15.45
CA ILE A 181 7.44 5.63 15.31
C ILE A 181 8.14 6.18 14.07
N VAL A 182 7.46 6.18 12.92
CA VAL A 182 8.03 6.68 11.65
C VAL A 182 8.37 8.17 11.79
N MET A 183 7.47 8.98 12.35
CA MET A 183 7.67 10.40 12.57
C MET A 183 8.85 10.69 13.51
N GLU A 184 8.93 10.01 14.65
CA GLU A 184 10.04 10.15 15.60
C GLU A 184 11.37 9.77 14.96
N CYS A 185 11.42 8.65 14.25
CA CYS A 185 12.64 8.19 13.58
C CYS A 185 13.05 9.13 12.42
N LEU A 186 12.07 9.70 11.72
CA LEU A 186 12.28 10.68 10.67
C LEU A 186 12.86 11.98 11.24
N LEU A 187 12.35 12.46 12.37
CA LEU A 187 12.89 13.64 13.05
C LEU A 187 14.31 13.40 13.60
N ALA A 188 14.58 12.19 14.10
CA ALA A 188 15.90 11.79 14.63
C ALA A 188 16.95 11.49 13.55
N ARG A 189 16.60 11.52 12.25
CA ARG A 189 17.51 11.11 11.15
C ARG A 189 18.88 11.80 11.17
N TRP A 190 18.95 13.05 11.62
CA TRP A 190 20.19 13.82 11.66
C TRP A 190 21.20 13.29 12.68
N SER A 191 20.75 12.63 13.76
CA SER A 191 21.66 11.96 14.71
C SER A 191 22.13 10.59 14.20
N VAL A 192 21.44 10.01 13.20
CA VAL A 192 21.81 8.74 12.56
C VAL A 192 22.85 8.97 11.46
N ASP A 193 22.56 9.91 10.56
CA ASP A 193 23.46 10.29 9.48
C ASP A 193 23.36 11.79 9.20
N PRO A 194 24.48 12.53 9.20
CA PRO A 194 24.47 13.97 8.95
C PRO A 194 23.91 14.40 7.59
N SER A 195 23.77 13.49 6.61
CA SER A 195 23.09 13.82 5.34
C SER A 195 21.59 14.03 5.52
N GLY A 196 20.98 13.45 6.56
CA GLY A 196 19.54 13.39 6.71
C GLY A 196 18.83 12.46 5.74
N GLU A 197 19.55 11.66 4.94
CA GLU A 197 18.95 10.77 3.92
C GLU A 197 18.78 9.32 4.41
N VAL A 198 19.18 9.03 5.65
CA VAL A 198 19.08 7.71 6.27
C VAL A 198 18.32 7.82 7.58
N MET A 199 17.25 7.05 7.73
CA MET A 199 16.55 6.90 9.01
C MET A 199 16.70 5.48 9.54
N VAL A 200 16.67 5.34 10.87
CA VAL A 200 16.69 4.05 11.56
C VAL A 200 15.39 3.91 12.34
N LEU A 201 14.64 2.83 12.11
CA LEU A 201 13.46 2.54 12.92
C LEU A 201 13.89 1.95 14.26
N THR A 202 13.29 2.45 15.34
CA THR A 202 13.46 1.90 16.70
C THR A 202 12.89 0.49 16.83
N ARG A 203 11.91 0.14 16.00
CA ARG A 203 11.34 -1.21 15.85
C ARG A 203 10.79 -1.43 14.45
N SER A 204 10.77 -2.69 14.02
CA SER A 204 10.15 -3.05 12.74
C SER A 204 8.64 -2.73 12.76
N CYS A 205 8.20 -1.96 11.77
CA CYS A 205 6.80 -1.58 11.57
C CYS A 205 6.52 -1.25 10.09
N PRO A 206 5.26 -1.20 9.65
CA PRO A 206 4.92 -0.61 8.35
C PRO A 206 5.32 0.87 8.34
N TRP A 207 6.18 1.27 7.40
CA TRP A 207 6.69 2.65 7.34
C TRP A 207 6.49 3.33 6.00
N LYS A 208 6.29 2.58 4.92
CA LYS A 208 6.37 3.12 3.55
C LYS A 208 5.35 4.22 3.32
N LEU A 209 4.07 3.95 3.56
CA LEU A 209 3.00 4.92 3.31
C LEU A 209 3.15 6.18 4.19
N ASP A 210 3.36 6.01 5.51
CA ASP A 210 3.54 7.15 6.42
C ASP A 210 4.78 7.96 6.09
N LEU A 211 5.88 7.34 5.65
CA LEU A 211 7.07 8.09 5.26
C LEU A 211 6.76 9.03 4.09
N PHE A 212 6.08 8.57 3.04
CA PHE A 212 5.71 9.45 1.91
C PHE A 212 4.77 10.58 2.35
N GLU A 213 3.76 10.27 3.17
CA GLU A 213 2.82 11.28 3.68
C GLU A 213 3.54 12.32 4.57
N LEU A 214 4.40 11.87 5.48
CA LEU A 214 5.15 12.76 6.37
C LEU A 214 6.17 13.61 5.62
N GLU A 215 6.84 13.06 4.60
CA GLU A 215 7.75 13.84 3.74
C GLU A 215 7.03 14.99 3.03
N GLU A 216 5.81 14.76 2.54
CA GLU A 216 4.97 15.78 1.92
C GLU A 216 4.44 16.79 2.95
N GLU A 217 3.80 16.32 4.03
CA GLU A 217 3.20 17.15 5.08
C GLU A 217 4.23 18.08 5.75
N MET A 218 5.42 17.54 6.06
CA MET A 218 6.47 18.25 6.78
C MET A 218 7.51 18.90 5.84
N LYS A 219 7.33 18.77 4.52
CA LYS A 219 8.24 19.29 3.48
C LYS A 219 9.70 18.87 3.73
N ILE A 220 9.90 17.57 3.94
CA ILE A 220 11.20 17.01 4.30
C ILE A 220 12.16 17.09 3.12
N GLU A 221 13.27 17.79 3.33
CA GLU A 221 14.40 17.85 2.42
C GLU A 221 15.72 17.66 3.21
N PRO A 222 16.68 16.87 2.72
CA PRO A 222 16.55 15.95 1.59
C PRO A 222 15.62 14.76 1.90
N PRO A 223 15.04 14.10 0.88
CA PRO A 223 14.20 12.93 1.07
C PRO A 223 15.00 11.71 1.57
N ILE A 224 14.35 10.82 2.32
CA ILE A 224 14.97 9.60 2.82
C ILE A 224 15.28 8.66 1.65
N LYS A 225 16.53 8.20 1.56
CA LYS A 225 16.98 7.19 0.59
C LYS A 225 16.97 5.80 1.18
N TYR A 226 17.24 5.67 2.48
CA TYR A 226 17.37 4.37 3.14
C TYR A 226 16.67 4.34 4.51
N VAL A 227 15.97 3.24 4.76
CA VAL A 227 15.42 2.89 6.07
C VAL A 227 16.16 1.67 6.60
N VAL A 228 16.74 1.79 7.78
CA VAL A 228 17.46 0.72 8.48
C VAL A 228 16.64 0.25 9.68
N TYR A 229 16.52 -1.05 9.89
CA TYR A 229 15.75 -1.61 11.01
C TYR A 229 16.16 -3.04 11.31
N GLN A 230 15.97 -3.48 12.56
CA GLN A 230 16.20 -4.87 12.93
C GLN A 230 15.00 -5.72 12.53
N ASP A 231 15.26 -6.90 11.96
CA ASP A 231 14.25 -7.91 11.69
C ASP A 231 13.93 -8.67 12.98
N ASP A 232 12.67 -8.67 13.39
CA ASP A 232 12.26 -9.25 14.68
C ASP A 232 12.51 -10.76 14.78
N ARG A 233 12.53 -11.48 13.65
CA ARG A 233 12.66 -12.94 13.60
C ARG A 233 14.13 -13.38 13.59
N SER A 234 14.90 -12.86 12.64
CA SER A 234 16.31 -13.23 12.46
C SER A 234 17.26 -12.46 13.38
N LYS A 235 16.80 -11.35 13.98
CA LYS A 235 17.62 -10.37 14.71
C LYS A 235 18.72 -9.70 13.87
N HIS A 236 18.80 -10.02 12.58
CA HIS A 236 19.64 -9.32 11.62
C HIS A 236 19.05 -7.95 11.28
N TRP A 237 19.91 -7.04 10.86
CA TRP A 237 19.56 -5.70 10.43
C TRP A 237 19.35 -5.64 8.93
N LYS A 238 18.29 -4.96 8.52
CA LYS A 238 17.94 -4.72 7.12
C LYS A 238 18.21 -3.28 6.77
N VAL A 239 18.71 -3.06 5.56
CA VAL A 239 18.74 -1.75 4.91
C VAL A 239 17.83 -1.84 3.68
N LYS A 240 16.80 -1.00 3.63
CA LYS A 240 15.83 -0.96 2.54
C LYS A 240 15.88 0.39 1.85
N ALA A 241 16.05 0.38 0.53
CA ALA A 241 16.02 1.58 -0.28
C ALA A 241 14.57 2.06 -0.44
N VAL A 242 14.34 3.35 -0.26
CA VAL A 242 13.05 3.98 -0.47
C VAL A 242 12.80 4.14 -1.97
N THR A 243 11.58 3.88 -2.41
CA THR A 243 11.20 3.97 -3.83
C THR A 243 10.93 5.41 -4.25
N VAL A 244 10.96 5.70 -5.54
CA VAL A 244 10.64 7.05 -6.07
C VAL A 244 9.19 7.42 -5.75
N GLY A 245 8.26 6.48 -5.94
CA GLY A 245 6.85 6.61 -5.56
C GLY A 245 6.38 5.47 -4.65
N PRO A 246 5.21 5.59 -4.01
CA PRO A 246 4.69 4.61 -3.06
C PRO A 246 4.45 3.22 -3.68
N ASP A 247 4.01 3.15 -4.94
CA ASP A 247 3.65 1.90 -5.63
C ASP A 247 4.66 1.48 -6.72
N GLY A 248 5.79 2.16 -6.80
CA GLY A 248 6.87 1.86 -7.74
C GLY A 248 7.90 0.85 -7.20
N PHE A 249 8.70 0.31 -8.13
CA PHE A 249 9.84 -0.57 -7.83
C PHE A 249 11.19 0.15 -7.93
N GLU A 250 11.23 1.30 -8.59
CA GLU A 250 12.44 2.10 -8.74
C GLU A 250 12.83 2.74 -7.41
N SER A 251 14.07 2.51 -6.97
CA SER A 251 14.61 3.08 -5.74
C SER A 251 15.16 4.49 -5.98
N ARG A 252 14.88 5.45 -5.08
CA ARG A 252 15.53 6.78 -5.06
C ARG A 252 17.05 6.64 -5.14
N LYS A 253 17.58 5.66 -4.40
CA LYS A 253 18.97 5.19 -4.51
C LYS A 253 19.05 3.71 -4.16
N ALA A 254 19.19 2.85 -5.16
CA ALA A 254 19.46 1.43 -4.90
C ALA A 254 20.84 1.24 -4.23
N LEU A 255 21.01 0.15 -3.48
CA LEU A 255 22.30 -0.24 -2.91
C LEU A 255 23.37 -0.40 -3.99
N ALA A 256 24.65 -0.25 -3.62
CA ALA A 256 25.76 -0.22 -4.56
C ALA A 256 25.75 -1.42 -5.52
N SER A 257 25.91 -1.16 -6.82
CA SER A 257 25.80 -2.17 -7.89
C SER A 257 26.72 -3.37 -7.67
N ARG A 258 27.96 -3.12 -7.23
CA ARG A 258 28.97 -4.16 -6.93
C ARG A 258 28.58 -5.12 -5.80
N TRP A 259 27.53 -4.84 -5.02
CA TRP A 259 27.06 -5.71 -3.94
C TRP A 259 25.90 -6.60 -4.37
N ARG A 260 25.18 -6.20 -5.42
CA ARG A 260 23.90 -6.78 -5.78
C ARG A 260 24.05 -8.23 -6.20
N GLY A 261 23.25 -9.11 -5.61
CA GLY A 261 23.33 -10.56 -5.84
C GLY A 261 24.35 -11.28 -4.96
N LEU A 262 25.29 -10.56 -4.33
CA LEU A 262 26.29 -11.16 -3.44
C LEU A 262 25.70 -11.51 -2.07
N ARG A 263 26.30 -12.51 -1.41
CA ARG A 263 25.90 -13.00 -0.09
C ARG A 263 27.12 -13.27 0.80
N ASP A 264 26.87 -13.32 2.10
CA ASP A 264 27.79 -13.81 3.13
C ASP A 264 29.22 -13.23 2.99
N GLU A 265 30.22 -14.11 2.95
CA GLU A 265 31.64 -13.73 2.96
C GLU A 265 32.07 -13.03 1.66
N GLU A 266 31.50 -13.41 0.52
CA GLU A 266 31.78 -12.75 -0.77
C GLU A 266 31.33 -11.29 -0.72
N LEU A 267 30.13 -11.05 -0.19
CA LEU A 267 29.61 -9.71 0.02
C LEU A 267 30.43 -8.95 1.07
N SER A 268 30.84 -9.60 2.16
CA SER A 268 31.69 -9.00 3.20
C SER A 268 33.04 -8.55 2.63
N LYS A 269 33.68 -9.36 1.80
CA LYS A 269 34.93 -9.03 1.09
C LYS A 269 34.75 -7.90 0.07
N ALA A 270 33.77 -8.03 -0.83
CA ALA A 270 33.55 -7.09 -1.95
C ALA A 270 33.34 -5.65 -1.51
N ALA A 271 32.95 -5.45 -0.24
CA ALA A 271 32.56 -4.15 0.21
C ALA A 271 33.24 -3.70 1.52
N GLY A 272 34.07 -4.55 2.13
CA GLY A 272 34.85 -4.18 3.32
C GLY A 272 34.03 -3.81 4.57
N ILE A 273 32.89 -4.45 4.81
CA ILE A 273 32.11 -4.36 6.05
C ILE A 273 31.82 -5.81 6.45
N PRO A 274 32.11 -6.22 7.69
CA PRO A 274 31.88 -7.59 8.15
C PRO A 274 30.39 -7.90 8.34
N GLY A 275 30.07 -9.19 8.51
CA GLY A 275 28.75 -9.67 8.92
C GLY A 275 27.65 -9.48 7.87
N ARG A 276 27.99 -9.27 6.60
CA ARG A 276 26.97 -9.05 5.56
C ARG A 276 26.27 -10.35 5.22
N VAL A 277 24.95 -10.31 5.13
CA VAL A 277 24.10 -11.47 4.84
C VAL A 277 23.80 -11.55 3.34
N PHE A 278 23.20 -10.50 2.77
CA PHE A 278 22.89 -10.46 1.34
C PHE A 278 22.59 -9.05 0.84
N VAL A 279 22.62 -8.85 -0.48
CA VAL A 279 21.96 -7.72 -1.17
C VAL A 279 21.16 -8.26 -2.35
N HIS A 280 19.89 -7.86 -2.46
CA HIS A 280 19.04 -8.26 -3.58
C HIS A 280 19.62 -7.77 -4.92
N MET A 281 19.39 -8.50 -6.01
CA MET A 281 19.96 -8.21 -7.34
C MET A 281 19.60 -6.80 -7.87
N SER A 282 18.40 -6.29 -7.59
CA SER A 282 18.05 -4.92 -7.95
C SER A 282 18.55 -3.86 -6.94
N GLY A 283 19.07 -4.27 -5.79
CA GLY A 283 19.61 -3.39 -4.76
C GLY A 283 18.56 -2.71 -3.87
N PHE A 284 17.28 -3.11 -3.92
CA PHE A 284 16.24 -2.50 -3.08
C PHE A 284 16.36 -2.85 -1.59
N VAL A 285 17.04 -3.97 -1.26
CA VAL A 285 17.21 -4.43 0.12
C VAL A 285 18.55 -5.14 0.30
N GLY A 286 19.14 -4.98 1.48
CA GLY A 286 20.27 -5.74 1.94
C GLY A 286 20.15 -6.07 3.43
N GLY A 287 20.97 -7.02 3.89
CA GLY A 287 21.00 -7.48 5.27
C GLY A 287 22.42 -7.54 5.83
N ASN A 288 22.54 -7.23 7.12
CA ASN A 288 23.76 -7.37 7.90
C ASN A 288 23.42 -7.95 9.28
N GLN A 289 24.34 -8.65 9.94
CA GLN A 289 24.16 -9.16 11.28
C GLN A 289 24.10 -8.05 12.34
N SER A 290 24.78 -6.91 12.11
CA SER A 290 24.83 -5.79 13.07
C SER A 290 24.20 -4.50 12.55
N TYR A 291 23.83 -3.65 13.51
CA TYR A 291 23.33 -2.30 13.27
C TYR A 291 24.35 -1.47 12.50
N GLU A 292 25.59 -1.45 13.00
CA GLU A 292 26.69 -0.68 12.46
C GLU A 292 26.99 -1.11 11.02
N GLY A 293 26.90 -2.42 10.74
CA GLY A 293 27.11 -2.96 9.41
C GLY A 293 26.02 -2.55 8.43
N ALA A 294 24.75 -2.64 8.82
CA ALA A 294 23.63 -2.21 7.97
C ALA A 294 23.65 -0.68 7.71
N LEU A 295 23.97 0.11 8.74
CA LEU A 295 24.11 1.55 8.61
C LEU A 295 25.29 1.92 7.70
N ALA A 296 26.43 1.26 7.85
CA ALA A 296 27.59 1.45 6.97
C ALA A 296 27.27 1.08 5.51
N MET A 297 26.44 0.06 5.28
CA MET A 297 25.95 -0.28 3.94
C MET A 297 25.11 0.85 3.31
N ALA A 298 24.19 1.44 4.09
CA ALA A 298 23.39 2.58 3.63
C ALA A 298 24.29 3.78 3.28
N LYS A 299 25.22 4.14 4.17
CA LYS A 299 26.13 5.28 4.00
C LYS A 299 27.05 5.10 2.78
N ALA A 300 27.64 3.92 2.62
CA ALA A 300 28.53 3.64 1.49
C ALA A 300 27.80 3.54 0.14
N SER A 301 26.50 3.25 0.12
CA SER A 301 25.67 3.31 -1.10
C SER A 301 25.18 4.73 -1.42
N SER A 302 25.00 5.56 -0.39
CA SER A 302 24.59 6.97 -0.52
C SER A 302 25.69 7.82 -1.15
N ARG A 303 26.95 7.58 -0.77
CA ARG A 303 28.11 8.25 -1.35
C ARG A 303 28.25 7.84 -2.82
N SER A 304 28.13 8.80 -3.74
CA SER A 304 28.55 8.60 -5.12
C SER A 304 30.02 8.19 -5.12
N TRP A 305 30.33 6.98 -5.60
CA TRP A 305 31.71 6.59 -5.91
C TRP A 305 32.17 7.38 -7.14
N LEU A 306 32.40 8.69 -6.97
CA LEU A 306 33.43 9.37 -7.74
C LEU A 306 34.74 8.98 -7.06
N MET A 307 35.25 7.81 -7.45
CA MET A 307 36.58 7.38 -7.05
C MET A 307 37.55 8.36 -7.72
N THR A 308 38.06 9.32 -6.96
CA THR A 308 39.28 10.05 -7.30
C THR A 308 40.37 9.01 -7.52
N TRP A 309 40.71 8.76 -8.78
CA TRP A 309 41.92 8.04 -9.16
C TRP A 309 43.13 8.90 -8.80
N ASN A 310 43.55 8.88 -7.53
CA ASN A 310 44.95 9.21 -7.21
C ASN A 310 45.79 7.98 -7.57
N MET A 311 46.06 7.84 -8.86
CA MET A 311 47.06 6.91 -9.36
C MET A 311 48.42 7.47 -8.93
N GLN A 312 48.94 6.93 -7.83
CA GLN A 312 50.32 7.16 -7.40
C GLN A 312 51.23 6.49 -8.45
N LEU A 313 51.61 7.25 -9.48
CA LEU A 313 52.60 6.86 -10.47
C LEU A 313 53.96 6.79 -9.76
N TYR A 314 54.44 5.57 -9.50
CA TYR A 314 55.84 5.35 -9.12
C TYR A 314 56.70 5.45 -10.39
N LEU A 315 57.45 6.55 -10.51
CA LEU A 315 58.52 6.70 -11.49
C LEU A 315 59.82 6.11 -10.90
N SER A 316 60.30 5.04 -11.51
CA SER A 316 61.67 4.53 -11.31
C SER A 316 62.58 5.24 -12.32
N VAL A 317 63.55 6.01 -11.85
CA VAL A 317 64.63 6.56 -12.68
C VAL A 317 65.90 5.75 -12.38
N SER A 318 66.39 5.01 -13.38
CA SER A 318 67.74 4.45 -13.37
C SER A 318 68.64 5.38 -14.17
N ILE A 319 69.64 5.96 -13.51
CA ILE A 319 70.74 6.64 -14.17
C ILE A 319 71.99 5.86 -13.79
N TYR A 320 72.50 5.04 -14.71
CA TYR A 320 73.87 4.58 -14.62
C TYR A 320 74.79 5.77 -14.86
N GLN A 321 75.77 5.91 -13.96
CA GLN A 321 76.85 6.88 -13.98
C GLN A 321 77.81 6.67 -15.17
N ILE A 322 78.39 7.82 -15.56
CA ILE A 322 79.57 8.10 -16.42
C ILE A 322 79.27 8.26 -17.91
#